data_AF-A0A947K541-F1
#
_entry.id   AF-A0A947K541-F1
#
_cell.length_a   1.000
_cell.length_b   1.000
_cell.length_c   1.000
_cell.angle_alpha   90.00
_cell.angle_beta   90.00
_cell.angle_gamma   90.00
#
_symmetry.space_group_name_H-M   'P 1'
#
loop_
_entity.id
_entity.type
_entity.pdbx_description
1 polymer ?
#
loop_
_entity_poly.entity_id
_entity_poly.type
_entity_poly.pdbx_seq_one_letter_code
_entity_poly.pdbx_strand_id
1 'polypeptide(L)'
;MANAIEVNGYYENLFVGGAKRDGGGLVGDLSRLRLRLDAKIADNVNLHLEPEYDFLIKSDNLPISSVSGLDQLTWDRAYLKLAFPLADITVGQQRIAWGAGYLWNPTDVFNPFTLSFAVDEDEESEPQAVRVEVPMGEAGGLDTYVETNKAWLSAAKGIRFHSNLGLYDFSLSYVDRGAGAFQLGADTTGELFGLGVRSEVALISPAAANRYIQSVLGGNYTFENGWGLDMEYYFNGLGVKNKDNYDWTNLLAGNISQLGMDYFYFAAYKALDEITNIRFSLLLNADDLSRIYYPTFSRNIFQNFDLSLEAMLTGGDTGSEFKPTLTQDTTGLMGSNLILLRFRYSF
;
A
#
# COMPACT_ATOMS: atom_id res chain seq x y z
N MET A 1 -9.12 -2.04 38.73
CA MET A 1 -8.00 -1.32 38.10
C MET A 1 -8.61 -0.34 37.12
N ALA A 2 -8.20 0.93 37.11
CA ALA A 2 -8.76 1.88 36.17
C ALA A 2 -8.38 1.45 34.75
N ASN A 3 -9.37 1.24 33.88
CA ASN A 3 -9.13 0.99 32.46
C ASN A 3 -8.49 2.26 31.89
N ALA A 4 -7.16 2.22 31.69
CA ALA A 4 -6.45 3.33 31.08
C ALA A 4 -6.88 3.44 29.62
N ILE A 5 -7.27 4.65 29.22
CA ILE A 5 -7.45 5.02 27.81
C ILE A 5 -6.11 5.61 27.37
N GLU A 6 -5.53 5.03 26.33
CA GLU A 6 -4.35 5.57 25.68
C GLU A 6 -4.81 6.42 24.49
N VAL A 7 -4.25 7.63 24.39
CA VAL A 7 -4.54 8.57 23.31
C VAL A 7 -3.21 8.96 22.70
N ASN A 8 -3.03 8.63 21.44
CA ASN A 8 -1.89 9.06 20.64
C ASN A 8 -2.41 9.63 19.32
N GLY A 9 -1.53 10.20 18.51
CA GLY A 9 -1.91 10.62 17.17
C GLY A 9 -0.78 11.32 16.43
N TYR A 10 -1.13 11.91 15.30
CA TYR A 10 -0.26 12.84 14.63
C TYR A 10 -1.05 13.93 13.90
N TYR A 11 -0.42 15.08 13.80
CA TYR A 11 -0.76 16.09 12.82
C TYR A 11 0.30 16.06 11.71
N GLU A 12 -0.15 16.06 10.47
CA GLU A 12 0.70 16.12 9.30
C GLU A 12 0.30 17.26 8.40
N ASN A 13 1.30 17.89 7.79
CA ASN A 13 1.13 18.82 6.71
C ASN A 13 2.03 18.42 5.52
N LEU A 14 1.41 18.28 4.35
CA LEU A 14 2.06 17.92 3.10
C LEU A 14 1.90 19.07 2.10
N PHE A 15 3.02 19.74 1.80
CA PHE A 15 3.10 20.65 0.68
C PHE A 15 3.49 19.90 -0.57
N VAL A 16 2.73 20.11 -1.63
CA VAL A 16 2.97 19.53 -2.95
C VAL A 16 3.18 20.66 -3.93
N GLY A 17 4.20 20.56 -4.77
CA GLY A 17 4.41 21.50 -5.88
C GLY A 17 5.00 20.77 -7.07
N GLY A 18 4.61 21.15 -8.28
CA GLY A 18 5.15 20.48 -9.45
C GLY A 18 4.66 21.00 -10.80
N ALA A 19 5.00 20.24 -11.82
CA ALA A 19 4.55 20.48 -13.18
C ALA A 19 3.82 19.23 -13.69
N LYS A 20 2.61 19.44 -14.17
CA LYS A 20 1.84 18.47 -14.93
C LYS A 20 2.57 18.13 -16.24
N ARG A 21 2.23 16.99 -16.80
CA ARG A 21 2.77 16.54 -18.09
C ARG A 21 2.53 17.54 -19.24
N ASP A 22 1.40 18.24 -19.19
CA ASP A 22 1.00 19.26 -20.19
C ASP A 22 1.68 20.63 -19.99
N GLY A 23 2.52 20.78 -18.96
CA GLY A 23 3.19 22.02 -18.60
C GLY A 23 2.40 22.93 -17.66
N GLY A 24 1.18 22.54 -17.25
CA GLY A 24 0.45 23.24 -16.19
C GLY A 24 1.13 23.09 -14.83
N GLY A 25 1.09 24.14 -14.01
CA GLY A 25 1.55 24.06 -12.62
C GLY A 25 0.56 23.32 -11.73
N LEU A 26 1.06 22.67 -10.69
CA LEU A 26 0.26 22.12 -9.60
C LEU A 26 0.83 22.55 -8.24
N VAL A 27 -0.05 22.84 -7.29
CA VAL A 27 0.35 23.15 -5.92
C VAL A 27 -0.73 22.72 -4.93
N GLY A 28 -0.29 22.23 -3.77
CA GLY A 28 -1.16 21.75 -2.71
C GLY A 28 -0.60 21.98 -1.32
N ASP A 29 -1.52 22.19 -0.38
CA ASP A 29 -1.28 22.25 1.05
C ASP A 29 -2.36 21.40 1.74
N LEU A 30 -1.98 20.15 2.01
CA LEU A 30 -2.84 19.15 2.62
C LEU A 30 -2.49 18.99 4.08
N SER A 31 -3.49 18.97 4.93
CA SER A 31 -3.32 18.73 6.36
C SER A 31 -4.15 17.54 6.81
N ARG A 32 -3.56 16.71 7.66
CA ARG A 32 -4.17 15.50 8.20
C ARG A 32 -4.02 15.49 9.71
N LEU A 33 -5.10 15.21 10.41
CA LEU A 33 -5.09 14.93 11.84
C LEU A 33 -5.62 13.51 12.06
N ARG A 34 -4.75 12.61 12.50
CA ARG A 34 -5.15 11.27 12.93
C ARG A 34 -5.06 11.17 14.44
N LEU A 35 -6.13 10.69 15.06
CA LEU A 35 -6.14 10.31 16.47
C LEU A 35 -6.20 8.80 16.57
N ARG A 36 -5.59 8.25 17.62
CA ARG A 36 -5.67 6.84 17.98
C ARG A 36 -6.10 6.75 19.43
N LEU A 37 -7.17 6.00 19.66
CA LEU A 37 -7.74 5.75 20.98
C LEU A 37 -7.77 4.25 21.22
N ASP A 38 -7.01 3.80 22.22
CA ASP A 38 -7.04 2.42 22.69
C ASP A 38 -7.62 2.35 24.09
N ALA A 39 -8.56 1.44 24.29
CA ALA A 39 -9.17 1.22 25.58
C ALA A 39 -9.33 -0.28 25.87
N LYS A 40 -8.80 -0.73 27.01
CA LYS A 40 -9.12 -2.05 27.55
C LYS A 40 -10.51 -2.00 28.19
N ILE A 41 -11.52 -2.58 27.54
CA ILE A 41 -12.91 -2.55 28.00
C ILE A 41 -13.17 -3.65 29.05
N ALA A 42 -12.58 -4.83 28.83
CA ALA A 42 -12.60 -5.97 29.75
C ALA A 42 -11.26 -6.72 29.70
N ASP A 43 -11.08 -7.75 30.54
CA ASP A 43 -9.82 -8.50 30.61
C ASP A 43 -9.36 -9.05 29.26
N ASN A 44 -10.31 -9.42 28.41
CA ASN A 44 -10.09 -10.01 27.10
C ASN A 44 -10.73 -9.22 25.95
N VAL A 45 -11.10 -7.95 26.16
CA VAL A 45 -11.73 -7.10 25.13
C VAL A 45 -11.04 -5.75 25.08
N ASN A 46 -10.46 -5.44 23.92
CA ASN A 46 -9.85 -4.15 23.62
C ASN A 46 -10.65 -3.44 22.52
N LEU A 47 -10.84 -2.13 22.69
CA LEU A 47 -11.41 -1.23 21.71
C LEU A 47 -10.27 -0.43 21.07
N HIS A 48 -10.31 -0.34 19.75
CA HIS A 48 -9.39 0.46 18.96
C HIS A 48 -10.17 1.36 18.01
N LEU A 49 -9.86 2.65 18.04
CA LEU A 49 -10.51 3.68 17.26
C LEU A 49 -9.45 4.63 16.68
N GLU A 50 -9.44 4.79 15.36
CA GLU A 50 -8.56 5.68 14.62
C GLU A 50 -9.38 6.61 13.71
N PRO A 51 -9.99 7.68 14.25
CA PRO A 51 -10.59 8.69 13.41
C PRO A 51 -9.50 9.54 12.74
N GLU A 52 -9.72 9.85 11.47
CA GLU A 52 -8.85 10.70 10.67
C GLU A 52 -9.65 11.89 10.12
N TYR A 53 -9.05 13.07 10.19
CA TYR A 53 -9.61 14.28 9.61
C TYR A 53 -8.63 14.88 8.61
N ASP A 54 -9.03 14.84 7.34
CA ASP A 54 -8.28 15.42 6.23
C ASP A 54 -8.90 16.74 5.82
N PHE A 55 -8.08 17.78 5.71
CA PHE A 55 -8.51 19.08 5.23
C PHE A 55 -7.48 19.69 4.29
N LEU A 56 -8.00 20.39 3.29
CA LEU A 56 -7.19 21.03 2.27
C LEU A 56 -7.22 22.54 2.50
N ILE A 57 -6.06 23.10 2.83
CA ILE A 57 -5.96 24.55 3.05
C ILE A 57 -6.02 25.28 1.71
N LYS A 58 -5.28 24.77 0.72
CA LYS A 58 -5.21 25.36 -0.62
C LYS A 58 -4.77 24.34 -1.65
N SER A 59 -5.42 24.34 -2.81
CA SER A 59 -4.93 23.63 -4.00
C SER A 59 -5.11 24.45 -5.27
N ASP A 60 -4.30 24.12 -6.26
CA ASP A 60 -4.52 24.46 -7.66
C ASP A 60 -4.04 23.30 -8.53
N ASN A 61 -4.96 22.76 -9.35
CA ASN A 61 -4.72 21.60 -10.24
C ASN A 61 -4.07 20.37 -9.57
N LEU A 62 -4.28 20.17 -8.27
CA LEU A 62 -3.83 18.94 -7.63
C LEU A 62 -4.63 17.75 -8.16
N PRO A 63 -3.95 16.61 -8.43
CA PRO A 63 -4.61 15.34 -8.65
C PRO A 63 -5.24 14.90 -7.35
N ILE A 64 -6.45 15.34 -7.08
CA ILE A 64 -7.27 14.74 -6.04
C ILE A 64 -8.29 13.91 -6.81
N SER A 65 -7.91 12.67 -7.12
CA SER A 65 -8.85 11.74 -7.75
C SER A 65 -9.97 11.50 -6.74
N SER A 66 -11.19 11.94 -7.06
CA SER A 66 -12.43 11.54 -6.36
C SER A 66 -12.41 11.48 -4.82
N VAL A 67 -11.70 12.37 -4.11
CA VAL A 67 -11.83 12.42 -2.66
C VAL A 67 -13.20 13.02 -2.33
N SER A 68 -14.19 12.16 -2.13
CA SER A 68 -15.23 12.42 -1.14
C SER A 68 -14.51 12.50 0.21
N GLY A 69 -13.98 13.66 0.58
CA GLY A 69 -13.15 13.72 1.79
C GLY A 69 -12.26 14.93 2.07
N LEU A 70 -12.12 15.92 1.18
CA LEU A 70 -11.43 17.15 1.57
C LEU A 70 -12.39 17.94 2.45
N ASP A 71 -12.04 18.07 3.74
CA ASP A 71 -12.90 18.50 4.86
C ASP A 71 -13.83 17.42 5.42
N GLN A 72 -13.35 16.17 5.55
CA GLN A 72 -14.14 15.06 6.10
C GLN A 72 -13.46 14.36 7.26
N LEU A 73 -14.29 13.95 8.22
CA LEU A 73 -13.93 12.96 9.24
C LEU A 73 -14.20 11.56 8.69
N THR A 74 -13.16 10.76 8.54
CA THR A 74 -13.23 9.34 8.21
C THR A 74 -12.86 8.51 9.45
N TRP A 75 -13.26 7.25 9.43
CA TRP A 75 -12.73 6.25 10.35
C TRP A 75 -11.73 5.44 9.54
N ASP A 76 -10.45 5.55 9.88
CA ASP A 76 -9.41 4.69 9.31
C ASP A 76 -9.61 3.28 9.88
N ARG A 77 -9.65 3.17 11.22
CA ARG A 77 -9.96 1.92 11.93
C ARG A 77 -10.97 2.11 13.04
N ALA A 78 -11.84 1.12 13.21
CA ALA A 78 -12.80 1.09 14.30
C ALA A 78 -13.22 -0.36 14.56
N TYR A 79 -12.59 -0.99 15.55
CA TYR A 79 -12.82 -2.41 15.83
C TYR A 79 -12.70 -2.78 17.32
N LEU A 80 -13.28 -3.92 17.65
CA LEU A 80 -13.08 -4.63 18.90
C LEU A 80 -12.19 -5.85 18.66
N LYS A 81 -11.16 -6.03 19.49
CA LYS A 81 -10.37 -7.25 19.54
C LYS A 81 -10.71 -8.04 20.81
N LEU A 82 -11.16 -9.27 20.63
CA LEU A 82 -11.51 -10.22 21.67
C LEU A 82 -10.47 -11.34 21.72
N ALA A 83 -9.79 -11.49 22.84
CA ALA A 83 -8.80 -12.54 23.03
C ALA A 83 -9.43 -13.77 23.70
N PHE A 84 -9.23 -14.96 23.12
CA PHE A 84 -9.63 -16.24 23.72
C PHE A 84 -8.42 -17.17 23.83
N PRO A 85 -8.47 -18.21 24.68
CA PRO A 85 -7.32 -19.11 24.85
C PRO A 85 -6.82 -19.81 23.58
N LEU A 86 -7.67 -19.93 22.56
CA LEU A 86 -7.38 -20.66 21.31
C LEU A 86 -7.49 -19.78 20.06
N ALA A 87 -7.99 -18.55 20.17
CA ALA A 87 -8.21 -17.69 19.02
C ALA A 87 -8.36 -16.23 19.44
N ASP A 88 -7.92 -15.32 18.57
CA ASP A 88 -8.29 -13.91 18.63
C ASP A 88 -9.41 -13.65 17.62
N ILE A 89 -10.41 -12.86 18.01
CA ILE A 89 -11.50 -12.43 17.13
C ILE A 89 -11.47 -10.91 17.04
N THR A 90 -11.45 -10.37 15.83
CA THR A 90 -11.50 -8.93 15.59
C THR A 90 -12.74 -8.58 14.77
N VAL A 91 -13.55 -7.66 15.28
CA VAL A 91 -14.84 -7.27 14.67
C VAL A 91 -14.87 -5.77 14.44
N GLY A 92 -15.09 -5.36 13.21
CA GLY A 92 -15.21 -3.95 12.80
C GLY A 92 -14.35 -3.63 11.58
N GLN A 93 -14.12 -2.33 11.38
CA GLN A 93 -13.26 -1.81 10.32
C GLN A 93 -11.80 -1.91 10.75
N GLN A 94 -11.03 -2.72 10.04
CA GLN A 94 -9.70 -3.15 10.49
C GLN A 94 -8.79 -3.45 9.31
N ARG A 95 -7.47 -3.33 9.53
CA ARG A 95 -6.48 -3.78 8.55
C ARG A 95 -6.46 -5.28 8.40
N ILE A 96 -6.56 -5.73 7.16
CA ILE A 96 -6.27 -7.09 6.75
C ILE A 96 -5.20 -7.01 5.68
N ALA A 97 -3.94 -7.18 6.09
CA ALA A 97 -2.79 -7.13 5.20
C ALA A 97 -2.17 -8.52 5.09
N TRP A 98 -2.32 -9.14 3.92
CA TRP A 98 -1.67 -10.39 3.55
C TRP A 98 -0.52 -10.09 2.59
N GLY A 99 0.34 -11.07 2.34
CA GLY A 99 1.55 -10.86 1.53
C GLY A 99 2.82 -10.59 2.34
N ALA A 100 3.89 -10.46 1.60
CA ALA A 100 5.29 -10.58 1.93
C ALA A 100 6.20 -9.66 1.09
N GLY A 101 5.67 -9.12 -0.01
CA GLY A 101 6.31 -8.22 -0.94
C GLY A 101 6.62 -6.86 -0.32
N TYR A 102 7.46 -6.11 -1.02
CA TYR A 102 7.91 -4.82 -0.58
C TYR A 102 7.06 -3.69 -1.17
N LEU A 103 7.00 -3.62 -2.50
CA LEU A 103 6.19 -2.63 -3.21
C LEU A 103 4.88 -3.24 -3.70
N TRP A 104 4.94 -4.47 -4.19
CA TRP A 104 3.79 -5.20 -4.70
C TRP A 104 3.44 -6.40 -3.82
N ASN A 105 2.16 -6.57 -3.49
CA ASN A 105 1.65 -7.69 -2.70
C ASN A 105 0.46 -8.35 -3.41
N PRO A 106 0.68 -9.16 -4.46
CA PRO A 106 -0.41 -9.74 -5.25
C PRO A 106 -1.32 -10.68 -4.45
N THR A 107 -0.87 -11.21 -3.31
CA THR A 107 -1.74 -12.01 -2.43
C THR A 107 -2.58 -11.18 -1.48
N ASP A 108 -2.30 -9.89 -1.35
CA ASP A 108 -3.12 -8.95 -0.61
C ASP A 108 -4.32 -8.51 -1.44
N VAL A 109 -5.53 -8.82 -0.96
CA VAL A 109 -6.77 -8.49 -1.66
C VAL A 109 -7.30 -7.10 -1.29
N PHE A 110 -6.88 -6.56 -0.14
CA PHE A 110 -7.40 -5.31 0.40
C PHE A 110 -6.45 -4.13 0.23
N ASN A 111 -5.14 -4.39 0.11
CA ASN A 111 -4.12 -3.35 -0.01
C ASN A 111 -3.39 -3.47 -1.36
N PRO A 112 -4.08 -3.18 -2.48
CA PRO A 112 -3.45 -3.20 -3.79
C PRO A 112 -2.39 -2.11 -3.89
N PHE A 113 -1.42 -2.31 -4.77
CA PHE A 113 -0.46 -1.26 -5.13
C PHE A 113 -1.20 -0.05 -5.73
N THR A 114 -0.89 1.14 -5.22
CA THR A 114 -1.38 2.42 -5.76
C THR A 114 -0.20 3.26 -6.26
N LEU A 115 -0.36 3.80 -7.46
CA LEU A 115 0.53 4.83 -8.00
C LEU A 115 -0.06 6.18 -7.64
N SER A 116 0.01 6.56 -6.36
CA SER A 116 -0.44 7.90 -6.03
C SER A 116 0.62 8.93 -6.41
N PHE A 117 0.24 9.81 -7.31
CA PHE A 117 1.16 10.76 -7.92
C PHE A 117 1.39 12.02 -7.09
N ALA A 118 0.67 12.27 -5.98
CA ALA A 118 0.82 13.54 -5.22
C ALA A 118 0.36 13.57 -3.76
N VAL A 119 -0.61 12.75 -3.39
CA VAL A 119 -1.20 12.68 -2.05
C VAL A 119 -1.03 11.25 -1.61
N ASP A 120 -0.79 10.92 -0.34
CA ASP A 120 -0.99 9.52 0.05
C ASP A 120 -2.48 9.22 -0.15
N GLU A 121 -2.82 8.70 -1.32
CA GLU A 121 -4.04 7.96 -1.54
C GLU A 121 -3.79 6.65 -0.80
N ASP A 122 -3.90 6.74 0.53
CA ASP A 122 -4.22 5.60 1.38
C ASP A 122 -5.61 5.13 0.94
N GLU A 123 -5.73 4.62 -0.28
CA GLU A 123 -6.88 3.85 -0.77
C GLU A 123 -6.93 2.47 -0.09
N GLU A 124 -6.24 2.29 1.06
CA GLU A 124 -6.53 1.25 2.02
C GLU A 124 -7.86 1.60 2.71
N SER A 125 -8.98 1.47 2.00
CA SER A 125 -10.30 1.45 2.64
C SER A 125 -10.42 0.16 3.44
N GLU A 126 -10.00 0.22 4.70
CA GLU A 126 -9.98 -0.93 5.60
C GLU A 126 -11.34 -1.66 5.61
N PRO A 127 -11.38 -2.98 5.41
CA PRO A 127 -12.65 -3.69 5.30
C PRO A 127 -13.38 -3.73 6.65
N GLN A 128 -14.71 -3.56 6.59
CA GLN A 128 -15.60 -3.96 7.67
C GLN A 128 -15.71 -5.48 7.68
N ALA A 129 -15.12 -6.13 8.67
CA ALA A 129 -14.99 -7.58 8.70
C ALA A 129 -15.12 -8.18 10.10
N VAL A 130 -15.38 -9.49 10.13
CA VAL A 130 -15.07 -10.36 11.26
C VAL A 130 -13.85 -11.19 10.86
N ARG A 131 -12.78 -11.10 11.65
CA ARG A 131 -11.52 -11.83 11.46
C ARG A 131 -11.30 -12.77 12.65
N VAL A 132 -10.82 -13.98 12.39
CA VAL A 132 -10.47 -14.97 13.42
C VAL A 132 -9.06 -15.50 13.14
N GLU A 133 -8.19 -15.33 14.13
CA GLU A 133 -6.80 -15.76 14.10
C GLU A 133 -6.60 -16.89 15.11
N VAL A 134 -6.20 -18.07 14.64
CA VAL A 134 -5.96 -19.27 15.45
C VAL A 134 -4.46 -19.58 15.41
N PRO A 135 -3.70 -19.30 16.49
CA PRO A 135 -2.28 -19.66 16.55
C PRO A 135 -2.10 -21.19 16.58
N MET A 136 -1.11 -21.69 15.84
CA MET A 136 -0.79 -23.11 15.71
C MET A 136 0.72 -23.31 15.90
N GLY A 137 1.12 -23.62 17.14
CA GLY A 137 2.54 -23.74 17.50
C GLY A 137 3.19 -22.37 17.70
N GLU A 138 4.51 -22.28 17.48
CA GLU A 138 5.29 -21.06 17.77
C GLU A 138 5.28 -20.04 16.64
N ALA A 139 5.17 -20.48 15.38
CA ALA A 139 5.31 -19.62 14.20
C ALA A 139 4.24 -19.90 13.13
N GLY A 140 3.29 -20.79 13.42
CA GLY A 140 2.19 -21.14 12.52
C GLY A 140 0.86 -20.60 12.98
N GLY A 141 -0.09 -20.54 12.06
CA GLY A 141 -1.44 -20.10 12.36
C GLY A 141 -2.41 -20.19 11.19
N LEU A 142 -3.68 -20.05 11.52
CA LEU A 142 -4.76 -19.88 10.57
C LEU A 142 -5.39 -18.51 10.77
N ASP A 143 -5.49 -17.73 9.70
CA ASP A 143 -6.14 -16.44 9.66
C ASP A 143 -7.33 -16.51 8.71
N THR A 144 -8.50 -16.10 9.17
CA THR A 144 -9.72 -16.12 8.38
C THR A 144 -10.47 -14.81 8.52
N TYR A 145 -11.17 -14.39 7.48
CA TYR A 145 -12.03 -13.22 7.56
C TYR A 145 -13.29 -13.38 6.70
N VAL A 146 -14.32 -12.60 7.04
CA VAL A 146 -15.52 -12.38 6.23
C VAL A 146 -15.89 -10.91 6.28
N GLU A 147 -16.04 -10.26 5.11
CA GLU A 147 -16.60 -8.91 5.02
C GLU A 147 -18.07 -8.89 5.48
N THR A 148 -18.45 -7.88 6.26
CA THR A 148 -19.78 -7.78 6.87
C THR A 148 -20.67 -6.70 6.26
N ASN A 149 -20.09 -5.78 5.47
CA ASN A 149 -20.82 -4.68 4.82
C ASN A 149 -21.42 -5.04 3.45
N LYS A 150 -21.33 -6.31 3.02
CA LYS A 150 -21.84 -6.82 1.74
C LYS A 150 -22.76 -8.03 1.95
N ALA A 151 -23.61 -8.32 0.96
CA ALA A 151 -24.40 -9.55 0.95
C ALA A 151 -23.48 -10.79 0.88
N TRP A 152 -23.88 -11.91 1.51
CA TRP A 152 -23.05 -13.11 1.65
C TRP A 152 -22.41 -13.61 0.34
N LEU A 153 -23.13 -13.58 -0.78
CA LEU A 153 -22.62 -14.03 -2.08
C LEU A 153 -21.63 -13.04 -2.72
N SER A 154 -21.60 -11.78 -2.28
CA SER A 154 -20.73 -10.72 -2.79
C SER A 154 -19.62 -10.33 -1.81
N ALA A 155 -19.73 -10.76 -0.55
CA ALA A 155 -18.73 -10.50 0.49
C ALA A 155 -17.47 -11.33 0.24
N ALA A 156 -16.31 -10.66 0.31
CA ALA A 156 -15.03 -11.34 0.29
C ALA A 156 -14.83 -12.16 1.57
N LYS A 157 -14.26 -13.35 1.41
CA LYS A 157 -13.99 -14.28 2.52
C LYS A 157 -12.66 -14.95 2.28
N GLY A 158 -11.79 -14.91 3.28
CA GLY A 158 -10.44 -15.44 3.16
C GLY A 158 -10.15 -16.50 4.20
N ILE A 159 -9.28 -17.42 3.81
CA ILE A 159 -8.55 -18.32 4.71
C ILE A 159 -7.07 -18.32 4.30
N ARG A 160 -6.18 -18.11 5.26
CA ARG A 160 -4.74 -18.13 5.09
C ARG A 160 -4.11 -19.02 6.16
N PHE A 161 -3.34 -20.00 5.71
CA PHE A 161 -2.43 -20.74 6.57
C PHE A 161 -1.04 -20.11 6.44
N HIS A 162 -0.35 -19.91 7.55
CA HIS A 162 1.05 -19.53 7.57
C HIS A 162 1.84 -20.41 8.54
N SER A 163 3.12 -20.63 8.24
CA SER A 163 4.05 -21.38 9.07
C SER A 163 5.47 -21.06 8.64
N ASN A 164 6.46 -21.56 9.38
CA ASN A 164 7.85 -21.50 9.00
C ASN A 164 8.47 -22.88 8.78
N LEU A 165 9.57 -22.92 8.03
CA LEU A 165 10.45 -24.06 7.86
C LEU A 165 11.89 -23.57 7.75
N GLY A 166 12.68 -23.78 8.81
CA GLY A 166 14.06 -23.31 8.88
C GLY A 166 14.12 -21.77 8.91
N LEU A 167 14.77 -21.19 7.90
CA LEU A 167 14.93 -19.73 7.75
C LEU A 167 13.84 -19.09 6.88
N TYR A 168 12.79 -19.85 6.55
CA TYR A 168 11.75 -19.42 5.63
C TYR A 168 10.40 -19.44 6.29
N ASP A 169 9.66 -18.34 6.17
CA ASP A 169 8.23 -18.29 6.46
C ASP A 169 7.47 -18.46 5.14
N PHE A 170 6.34 -19.15 5.19
CA PHE A 170 5.50 -19.38 4.02
C PHE A 170 4.02 -19.28 4.39
N SER A 171 3.22 -18.89 3.41
CA SER A 171 1.77 -18.95 3.53
C SER A 171 1.09 -19.46 2.27
N LEU A 172 -0.11 -20.01 2.47
CA LEU A 172 -1.05 -20.38 1.43
C LEU A 172 -2.40 -19.75 1.75
N SER A 173 -3.02 -19.12 0.76
CA SER A 173 -4.30 -18.45 0.95
C SER A 173 -5.32 -18.82 -0.13
N TYR A 174 -6.59 -18.82 0.26
CA TYR A 174 -7.73 -18.82 -0.64
C TYR A 174 -8.65 -17.67 -0.25
N VAL A 175 -9.07 -16.90 -1.26
CA VAL A 175 -10.05 -15.83 -1.08
C VAL A 175 -11.20 -16.03 -2.07
N ASP A 176 -12.41 -16.21 -1.54
CA ASP A 176 -13.64 -15.96 -2.30
C ASP A 176 -13.77 -14.44 -2.44
N ARG A 177 -13.68 -13.91 -3.65
CA ARG A 177 -13.77 -12.47 -3.93
C ARG A 177 -15.22 -12.02 -4.18
N GLY A 178 -16.18 -12.92 -3.97
CA GLY A 178 -17.59 -12.68 -4.21
C GLY A 178 -17.99 -12.86 -5.68
N ALA A 179 -19.29 -13.04 -5.90
CA ALA A 179 -19.91 -13.15 -7.23
C ALA A 179 -19.28 -14.22 -8.16
N GLY A 180 -18.68 -15.27 -7.59
CA GLY A 180 -18.02 -16.35 -8.34
C GLY A 180 -16.56 -16.09 -8.71
N ALA A 181 -15.99 -14.95 -8.30
CA ALA A 181 -14.56 -14.68 -8.41
C ALA A 181 -13.80 -15.28 -7.21
N PHE A 182 -12.55 -15.72 -7.44
CA PHE A 182 -11.69 -16.22 -6.36
C PHE A 182 -10.22 -15.94 -6.63
N GLN A 183 -9.40 -16.09 -5.59
CA GLN A 183 -7.95 -16.00 -5.63
C GLN A 183 -7.30 -17.13 -4.83
N LEU A 184 -6.19 -17.65 -5.34
CA LEU A 184 -5.28 -18.56 -4.64
C LEU A 184 -3.93 -17.86 -4.51
N GLY A 185 -3.38 -17.79 -3.31
CA GLY A 185 -2.12 -17.13 -3.03
C GLY A 185 -1.10 -18.07 -2.38
N ALA A 186 0.17 -17.81 -2.65
CA ALA A 186 1.30 -18.42 -1.96
C ALA A 186 2.40 -17.39 -1.76
N ASP A 187 2.94 -17.33 -0.54
CA ASP A 187 3.97 -16.37 -0.14
C ASP A 187 5.15 -17.11 0.46
N THR A 188 6.34 -16.54 0.32
CA THR A 188 7.54 -17.01 1.01
C THR A 188 8.44 -15.82 1.30
N THR A 189 8.91 -15.71 2.55
CA THR A 189 9.99 -14.81 2.97
C THR A 189 11.08 -15.62 3.63
N GLY A 190 12.32 -15.16 3.56
CA GLY A 190 13.40 -15.80 4.28
C GLY A 190 14.76 -15.22 3.93
N GLU A 191 15.79 -15.99 4.23
CA GLU A 191 17.17 -15.63 3.94
C GLU A 191 17.85 -16.68 3.06
N LEU A 192 18.53 -16.22 2.01
CA LEU A 192 19.32 -17.04 1.10
C LEU A 192 20.71 -16.42 0.91
N PHE A 193 21.75 -17.08 1.41
CA PHE A 193 23.15 -16.61 1.34
C PHE A 193 23.37 -15.19 1.91
N GLY A 194 22.66 -14.84 2.98
CA GLY A 194 22.71 -13.49 3.58
C GLY A 194 21.87 -12.44 2.86
N LEU A 195 21.19 -12.81 1.76
CA LEU A 195 20.19 -11.95 1.10
C LEU A 195 18.82 -12.25 1.71
N GLY A 196 18.11 -11.20 2.11
CA GLY A 196 16.68 -11.33 2.34
C GLY A 196 16.01 -11.63 0.99
N VAL A 197 15.14 -12.63 0.95
CA VAL A 197 14.40 -13.04 -0.24
C VAL A 197 12.91 -13.07 0.06
N ARG A 198 12.11 -12.64 -0.91
CA ARG A 198 10.65 -12.70 -0.86
C ARG A 198 10.09 -13.15 -2.20
N SER A 199 9.02 -13.93 -2.15
CA SER A 199 8.29 -14.39 -3.32
C SER A 199 6.80 -14.41 -3.02
N GLU A 200 5.99 -13.94 -3.95
CA GLU A 200 4.54 -14.11 -3.91
C GLU A 200 4.02 -14.57 -5.26
N VAL A 201 2.98 -15.39 -5.27
CA VAL A 201 2.23 -15.75 -6.47
C VAL A 201 0.75 -15.79 -6.15
N ALA A 202 -0.05 -15.08 -6.92
CA ALA A 202 -1.50 -15.11 -6.87
C ALA A 202 -2.08 -15.55 -8.22
N LEU A 203 -2.92 -16.60 -8.22
CA LEU A 203 -3.80 -16.92 -9.33
C LEU A 203 -5.15 -16.25 -9.07
N ILE A 204 -5.52 -15.29 -9.91
CA ILE A 204 -6.79 -14.58 -9.82
C ILE A 204 -7.75 -15.10 -10.88
N SER A 205 -8.96 -15.46 -10.44
CA SER A 205 -10.06 -15.91 -11.30
C SER A 205 -11.24 -14.94 -11.17
N PRO A 206 -11.39 -13.98 -12.09
CA PRO A 206 -12.57 -13.13 -12.16
C PRO A 206 -13.83 -13.92 -12.51
N ALA A 207 -15.01 -13.37 -12.19
CA ALA A 207 -16.29 -14.02 -12.49
C ALA A 207 -16.63 -14.08 -13.99
N ALA A 208 -16.22 -13.06 -14.75
CA ALA A 208 -16.60 -12.88 -16.16
C ALA A 208 -15.40 -12.55 -17.08
N ALA A 209 -14.19 -12.96 -16.70
CA ALA A 209 -12.98 -12.76 -17.49
C ALA A 209 -12.02 -13.94 -17.36
N ASN A 210 -10.95 -13.93 -18.16
CA ASN A 210 -9.92 -14.96 -18.09
C ASN A 210 -9.15 -14.89 -16.77
N ARG A 211 -8.72 -16.05 -16.29
CA ARG A 211 -7.80 -16.14 -15.16
C ARG A 211 -6.44 -15.59 -15.56
N TYR A 212 -5.76 -14.97 -14.60
CA TYR A 212 -4.41 -14.46 -14.78
C TYR A 212 -3.60 -14.69 -13.50
N ILE A 213 -2.28 -14.60 -13.63
CA ILE A 213 -1.35 -14.74 -12.52
C ILE A 213 -0.69 -13.40 -12.28
N GLN A 214 -0.53 -13.05 -11.01
CA GLN A 214 0.38 -11.99 -10.59
C GLN A 214 1.44 -12.59 -9.69
N SER A 215 2.68 -12.14 -9.79
CA SER A 215 3.76 -12.67 -8.95
C SER A 215 4.83 -11.64 -8.68
N VAL A 216 5.46 -11.78 -7.51
CA VAL A 216 6.55 -10.93 -7.06
C VAL A 216 7.75 -11.80 -6.73
N LEU A 217 8.93 -11.35 -7.12
CA LEU A 217 10.22 -11.86 -6.65
C LEU A 217 11.07 -10.70 -6.20
N GLY A 218 11.40 -10.64 -4.91
CA GLY A 218 12.16 -9.56 -4.33
C GLY A 218 13.35 -10.04 -3.52
N GLY A 219 14.28 -9.13 -3.30
CA GLY A 219 15.40 -9.34 -2.41
C GLY A 219 15.90 -8.04 -1.81
N ASN A 220 16.59 -8.16 -0.68
CA ASN A 220 17.24 -7.02 -0.03
C ASN A 220 18.58 -7.42 0.60
N TYR A 221 19.45 -6.44 0.72
CA TYR A 221 20.74 -6.59 1.40
C TYR A 221 21.20 -5.29 2.03
N THR A 222 21.85 -5.38 3.19
CA THR A 222 22.47 -4.23 3.86
C THR A 222 23.97 -4.48 3.96
N PHE A 223 24.75 -3.62 3.31
CA PHE A 223 26.21 -3.66 3.36
C PHE A 223 26.74 -3.14 4.70
N GLU A 224 27.94 -3.59 5.09
CA GLU A 224 28.62 -3.15 6.32
C GLU A 224 28.84 -1.63 6.39
N ASN A 225 28.93 -0.95 5.25
CA ASN A 225 29.09 0.51 5.17
C ASN A 225 27.77 1.29 5.35
N GLY A 226 26.68 0.61 5.72
CA GLY A 226 25.37 1.16 6.03
C GLY A 226 24.48 1.43 4.81
N TRP A 227 24.92 1.10 3.60
CA TRP A 227 24.03 1.13 2.43
C TRP A 227 23.12 -0.08 2.42
N GLY A 228 21.82 0.14 2.27
CA GLY A 228 20.83 -0.88 1.98
C GLY A 228 20.42 -0.84 0.52
N LEU A 229 20.09 -2.01 -0.01
CA LEU A 229 19.48 -2.19 -1.33
C LEU A 229 18.21 -3.02 -1.21
N ASP A 230 17.17 -2.58 -1.91
CA ASP A 230 15.95 -3.35 -2.15
C ASP A 230 15.77 -3.52 -3.66
N MET A 231 15.35 -4.70 -4.09
CA MET A 231 14.98 -4.97 -5.48
C MET A 231 13.73 -5.85 -5.54
N GLU A 232 12.88 -5.61 -6.52
CA GLU A 232 11.67 -6.39 -6.73
C GLU A 232 11.31 -6.47 -8.21
N TYR A 233 10.95 -7.65 -8.69
CA TYR A 233 10.33 -7.87 -9.99
C TYR A 233 8.86 -8.23 -9.77
N TYR A 234 7.99 -7.57 -10.50
CA TYR A 234 6.56 -7.83 -10.50
C TYR A 234 6.07 -8.21 -11.89
N PHE A 235 5.44 -9.37 -11.97
CA PHE A 235 4.72 -9.85 -13.13
C PHE A 235 3.22 -9.62 -12.94
N ASN A 236 2.62 -8.84 -13.83
CA ASN A 236 1.22 -8.53 -13.87
C ASN A 236 0.55 -9.22 -15.07
N GLY A 237 0.05 -10.44 -14.89
CA GLY A 237 -0.59 -11.19 -15.98
C GLY A 237 -1.91 -10.61 -16.51
N LEU A 238 -2.43 -9.53 -15.90
CA LEU A 238 -3.54 -8.73 -16.44
C LEU A 238 -3.05 -7.63 -17.40
N GLY A 239 -1.78 -7.23 -17.28
CA GLY A 239 -1.16 -6.22 -18.13
C GLY A 239 -0.82 -6.73 -19.53
N VAL A 240 -0.36 -5.83 -20.39
CA VAL A 240 -0.03 -6.15 -21.78
C VAL A 240 1.37 -5.62 -22.16
N LYS A 241 2.06 -6.35 -23.04
CA LYS A 241 3.42 -5.96 -23.47
C LYS A 241 3.46 -4.77 -24.42
N ASN A 242 2.46 -4.62 -25.28
CA ASN A 242 2.44 -3.54 -26.25
C ASN A 242 1.64 -2.36 -25.66
N LYS A 243 2.32 -1.24 -25.42
CA LYS A 243 1.72 0.00 -24.90
C LYS A 243 0.56 0.55 -25.72
N ASP A 244 0.51 0.23 -27.02
CA ASP A 244 -0.60 0.64 -27.90
C ASP A 244 -1.92 -0.11 -27.55
N ASN A 245 -1.82 -1.22 -26.82
CA ASN A 245 -2.95 -2.02 -26.35
C ASN A 245 -3.30 -1.77 -24.87
N TYR A 246 -2.65 -0.80 -24.22
CA TYR A 246 -2.92 -0.49 -22.81
C TYR A 246 -4.39 -0.12 -22.57
N ASP A 247 -4.95 -0.68 -21.50
CA ASP A 247 -6.33 -0.46 -21.10
C ASP A 247 -6.46 0.76 -20.19
N TRP A 248 -6.24 1.94 -20.78
CA TRP A 248 -6.40 3.23 -20.11
C TRP A 248 -7.78 3.43 -19.50
N THR A 249 -8.81 2.81 -20.09
CA THR A 249 -10.19 2.93 -19.60
C THR A 249 -10.33 2.30 -18.23
N ASN A 250 -9.84 1.07 -18.05
CA ASN A 250 -9.90 0.40 -16.76
C ASN A 250 -8.93 1.00 -15.74
N LEU A 251 -7.77 1.52 -16.15
CA LEU A 251 -6.85 2.23 -15.25
C LEU A 251 -7.51 3.48 -14.69
N LEU A 252 -8.04 4.35 -15.55
CA LEU A 252 -8.69 5.60 -15.13
C LEU A 252 -9.99 5.38 -14.35
N ALA A 253 -10.61 4.21 -14.49
CA ALA A 253 -11.77 3.81 -13.70
C ALA A 253 -11.41 3.21 -12.32
N GLY A 254 -10.11 3.04 -12.01
CA GLY A 254 -9.64 2.39 -10.77
C GLY A 254 -9.85 0.87 -10.74
N ASN A 255 -10.15 0.24 -11.88
CA ASN A 255 -10.37 -1.22 -11.95
C ASN A 255 -9.06 -2.02 -12.01
N ILE A 256 -7.98 -1.38 -12.45
CA ILE A 256 -6.61 -1.90 -12.47
C ILE A 256 -5.67 -0.79 -12.00
N SER A 257 -4.54 -1.16 -11.39
CA SER A 257 -3.55 -0.17 -10.91
C SER A 257 -2.40 0.06 -11.89
N GLN A 258 -2.20 -0.83 -12.86
CA GLN A 258 -0.99 -0.91 -13.68
C GLN A 258 -1.29 -1.48 -15.08
N LEU A 259 -0.63 -0.95 -16.12
CA LEU A 259 -0.93 -1.23 -17.54
C LEU A 259 0.02 -2.25 -18.20
N GLY A 260 1.33 -2.11 -17.97
CA GLY A 260 2.35 -3.07 -18.35
C GLY A 260 2.21 -4.42 -17.63
N MET A 261 2.93 -5.42 -18.14
CA MET A 261 3.02 -6.76 -17.60
C MET A 261 4.27 -6.97 -16.75
N ASP A 262 5.40 -6.36 -17.11
CA ASP A 262 6.69 -6.58 -16.45
C ASP A 262 7.18 -5.29 -15.77
N TYR A 263 7.35 -5.31 -14.44
CA TYR A 263 7.87 -4.16 -13.67
C TYR A 263 9.06 -4.52 -12.81
N PHE A 264 9.93 -3.54 -12.60
CA PHE A 264 11.03 -3.63 -11.65
C PHE A 264 11.03 -2.44 -10.69
N TYR A 265 11.28 -2.72 -9.42
CA TYR A 265 11.59 -1.74 -8.40
C TYR A 265 13.01 -1.92 -7.92
N PHE A 266 13.71 -0.81 -7.75
CA PHE A 266 15.03 -0.76 -7.13
C PHE A 266 15.07 0.39 -6.12
N ALA A 267 15.67 0.16 -4.96
CA ALA A 267 15.99 1.23 -4.04
C ALA A 267 17.38 1.09 -3.44
N ALA A 268 18.03 2.22 -3.24
CA ALA A 268 19.23 2.34 -2.44
C ALA A 268 18.96 3.33 -1.30
N TYR A 269 19.31 2.96 -0.07
CA TYR A 269 19.04 3.79 1.10
C TYR A 269 20.19 3.75 2.10
N LYS A 270 20.28 4.79 2.92
CA LYS A 270 21.28 4.88 3.99
C LYS A 270 20.81 5.83 5.09
N ALA A 271 21.00 5.40 6.34
CA ALA A 271 20.99 6.29 7.49
C ALA A 271 22.34 7.03 7.53
N LEU A 272 22.30 8.36 7.42
CA LEU A 272 23.50 9.20 7.50
C LEU A 272 23.92 9.42 8.95
N ASP A 273 22.94 9.50 9.84
CA ASP A 273 23.06 9.54 11.31
C ASP A 273 21.76 8.97 11.94
N GLU A 274 21.60 9.07 13.26
CA GLU A 274 20.45 8.50 14.00
C GLU A 274 19.09 9.09 13.60
N ILE A 275 19.08 10.29 13.00
CA ILE A 275 17.86 11.04 12.72
C ILE A 275 17.71 11.41 11.25
N THR A 276 18.69 11.12 10.39
CA THR A 276 18.73 11.55 8.99
C THR A 276 18.87 10.36 8.05
N ASN A 277 17.95 10.23 7.09
CA ASN A 277 17.92 9.16 6.12
C ASN A 277 17.87 9.70 4.69
N ILE A 278 18.52 8.97 3.79
CA ILE A 278 18.39 9.17 2.34
C ILE A 278 17.92 7.88 1.68
N ARG A 279 17.05 8.00 0.68
CA ARG A 279 16.63 6.91 -0.19
C ARG A 279 16.57 7.42 -1.62
N PHE A 280 16.91 6.57 -2.56
CA PHE A 280 16.63 6.76 -3.96
C PHE A 280 15.93 5.51 -4.46
N SER A 281 14.72 5.67 -4.99
CA SER A 281 13.96 4.57 -5.58
C SER A 281 13.76 4.77 -7.08
N LEU A 282 13.66 3.67 -7.81
CA LEU A 282 13.35 3.60 -9.23
C LEU A 282 12.26 2.55 -9.42
N LEU A 283 11.13 2.96 -9.98
CA LEU A 283 10.11 2.08 -10.52
C LEU A 283 10.19 2.11 -12.06
N LEU A 284 10.28 0.95 -12.69
CA LEU A 284 10.40 0.78 -14.14
C LEU A 284 9.28 -0.13 -14.65
N ASN A 285 8.50 0.33 -15.62
CA ASN A 285 7.74 -0.53 -16.52
C ASN A 285 8.71 -1.01 -17.62
N ALA A 286 9.00 -2.30 -17.68
CA ALA A 286 9.96 -2.87 -18.62
C ALA A 286 9.40 -3.05 -20.04
N ASP A 287 8.08 -3.04 -20.20
CA ASP A 287 7.43 -3.22 -21.50
C ASP A 287 7.49 -1.97 -22.37
N ASP A 288 7.40 -0.78 -21.77
CA ASP A 288 7.48 0.51 -22.48
C ASP A 288 8.66 1.40 -22.05
N LEU A 289 9.47 0.91 -21.10
CA LEU A 289 10.63 1.58 -20.52
C LEU A 289 10.32 2.90 -19.81
N SER A 290 9.06 3.18 -19.49
CA SER A 290 8.72 4.32 -18.64
C SER A 290 9.13 4.07 -17.19
N ARG A 291 9.51 5.14 -16.50
CA ARG A 291 10.03 5.07 -15.14
C ARG A 291 9.58 6.21 -14.24
N ILE A 292 9.60 5.94 -12.94
CA ILE A 292 9.48 6.92 -11.87
C ILE A 292 10.76 6.86 -11.03
N TYR A 293 11.42 8.01 -10.87
CA TYR A 293 12.49 8.20 -9.89
C TYR A 293 11.91 8.85 -8.64
N TYR A 294 12.27 8.32 -7.48
CA TYR A 294 11.78 8.78 -6.18
C TYR A 294 12.92 8.97 -5.18
N PRO A 295 13.71 10.07 -5.30
CA PRO A 295 14.61 10.49 -4.24
C PRO A 295 13.85 11.01 -3.02
N THR A 296 14.31 10.59 -1.85
CA THR A 296 13.76 10.99 -0.54
C THR A 296 14.91 11.36 0.39
N PHE A 297 14.73 12.48 1.08
CA PHE A 297 15.50 12.86 2.25
C PHE A 297 14.53 13.00 3.41
N SER A 298 14.80 12.35 4.53
CA SER A 298 13.99 12.53 5.74
C SER A 298 14.86 12.79 6.96
N ARG A 299 14.36 13.63 7.86
CA ARG A 299 15.04 14.00 9.09
C ARG A 299 14.08 14.24 10.25
N ASN A 300 14.33 13.63 11.39
CA ASN A 300 13.73 14.04 12.65
C ASN A 300 14.42 15.33 13.14
N ILE A 301 13.72 16.47 13.09
CA ILE A 301 14.33 17.77 13.39
C ILE A 301 14.15 18.20 14.85
N PHE A 302 13.11 17.71 15.52
CA PHE A 302 12.85 17.84 16.95
C PHE A 302 12.17 16.59 17.47
N GLN A 303 12.07 16.43 18.79
CA GLN A 303 11.33 15.33 19.39
C GLN A 303 9.91 15.26 18.81
N ASN A 304 9.57 14.08 18.29
CA ASN A 304 8.30 13.76 17.63
C ASN A 304 7.99 14.60 16.38
N PHE A 305 8.96 15.30 15.80
CA PHE A 305 8.75 16.13 14.62
C PHE A 305 9.65 15.70 13.47
N ASP A 306 9.03 15.14 12.43
CA ASP A 306 9.68 14.64 11.23
C ASP A 306 9.48 15.58 10.05
N LEU A 307 10.55 15.73 9.26
CA LEU A 307 10.58 16.45 8.00
C LEU A 307 10.96 15.48 6.89
N SER A 308 10.24 15.48 5.77
CA SER A 308 10.72 14.84 4.54
C SER A 308 10.66 15.78 3.34
N LEU A 309 11.68 15.67 2.49
CA LEU A 309 11.74 16.27 1.17
C LEU A 309 11.83 15.14 0.15
N GLU A 310 10.86 15.08 -0.72
CA GLU A 310 10.66 14.01 -1.69
C GLU A 310 10.49 14.63 -3.08
N ALA A 311 10.90 13.89 -4.11
CA ALA A 311 10.54 14.26 -5.47
C ALA A 311 10.11 13.01 -6.24
N MET A 312 9.04 13.13 -7.01
CA MET A 312 8.60 12.10 -7.93
C MET A 312 8.85 12.59 -9.35
N LEU A 313 9.78 11.97 -10.05
CA LEU A 313 10.19 12.39 -11.38
C LEU A 313 9.86 11.29 -12.39
N THR A 314 8.98 11.59 -13.33
CA THR A 314 8.49 10.64 -14.32
C THR A 314 9.26 10.78 -15.63
N GLY A 315 9.49 9.66 -16.30
CA GLY A 315 10.24 9.60 -17.56
C GLY A 315 9.75 8.48 -18.45
N GLY A 316 9.92 8.64 -19.77
CA GLY A 316 9.46 7.69 -20.77
C GLY A 316 9.23 8.35 -22.12
N ASP A 317 8.85 7.53 -23.10
CA ASP A 317 8.42 8.01 -24.41
C ASP A 317 6.94 8.39 -24.37
N THR A 318 6.51 9.29 -25.25
CA THR A 318 5.11 9.72 -25.30
C THR A 318 4.18 8.52 -25.57
N GLY A 319 3.14 8.41 -24.76
CA GLY A 319 2.17 7.33 -24.78
C GLY A 319 2.58 6.06 -24.04
N SER A 320 3.63 6.15 -23.23
CA SER A 320 3.96 5.15 -22.21
C SER A 320 3.16 5.37 -20.93
N GLU A 321 3.11 4.38 -20.05
CA GLU A 321 2.32 4.39 -18.80
C GLU A 321 2.64 5.60 -17.93
N PHE A 322 3.92 5.89 -17.69
CA PHE A 322 4.31 7.07 -16.90
C PHE A 322 4.54 8.33 -17.73
N LYS A 323 4.15 8.33 -19.02
CA LYS A 323 4.11 9.53 -19.86
C LYS A 323 3.00 9.45 -20.93
N PRO A 324 1.73 9.42 -20.53
CA PRO A 324 0.60 9.27 -21.45
C PRO A 324 0.47 10.41 -22.46
N THR A 325 -0.32 10.20 -23.51
CA THR A 325 -0.81 11.29 -24.37
C THR A 325 -1.96 12.05 -23.72
N LEU A 326 -2.34 13.20 -24.28
CA LEU A 326 -3.54 13.95 -23.86
C LEU A 326 -4.85 13.17 -24.05
N THR A 327 -4.87 12.17 -24.94
CA THR A 327 -6.05 11.34 -25.17
C THR A 327 -6.12 10.16 -24.19
N GLN A 328 -4.97 9.70 -23.71
CA GLN A 328 -4.86 8.61 -22.74
C GLN A 328 -5.09 9.10 -21.32
N ASP A 329 -4.56 10.29 -20.98
CA ASP A 329 -4.86 11.00 -19.74
C ASP A 329 -5.17 12.47 -20.06
N THR A 330 -6.45 12.81 -19.93
CA THR A 330 -6.97 14.16 -20.21
C THR A 330 -6.67 15.16 -19.09
N THR A 331 -6.34 14.69 -17.89
CA THR A 331 -6.06 15.54 -16.73
C THR A 331 -4.62 16.07 -16.77
N GLY A 332 -3.72 15.32 -17.40
CA GLY A 332 -2.29 15.60 -17.45
C GLY A 332 -1.56 15.31 -16.13
N LEU A 333 -2.24 14.63 -15.21
CA LEU A 333 -1.75 14.30 -13.88
C LEU A 333 -0.79 13.11 -13.91
N MET A 334 -1.10 12.10 -14.71
CA MET A 334 -0.18 10.99 -14.95
C MET A 334 1.03 11.49 -15.74
N GLY A 335 2.22 11.14 -15.26
CA GLY A 335 3.47 11.68 -15.82
C GLY A 335 3.80 13.10 -15.36
N SER A 336 3.24 13.55 -14.23
CA SER A 336 3.67 14.79 -13.56
C SER A 336 5.04 14.63 -12.90
N ASN A 337 5.73 15.73 -12.70
CA ASN A 337 6.94 15.81 -11.88
C ASN A 337 6.65 16.62 -10.63
N LEU A 338 6.81 16.00 -9.47
CA LEU A 338 6.42 16.57 -8.19
C LEU A 338 7.62 16.73 -7.26
N ILE A 339 7.49 17.72 -6.39
CA ILE A 339 8.28 17.92 -5.18
C ILE A 339 7.28 17.93 -4.02
N LEU A 340 7.57 17.14 -3.00
CA LEU A 340 6.76 17.04 -1.79
C LEU A 340 7.60 17.43 -0.58
N LEU A 341 7.02 18.23 0.30
CA LEU A 341 7.62 18.61 1.57
C LEU A 341 6.62 18.28 2.68
N ARG A 342 6.97 17.30 3.52
CA ARG A 342 6.10 16.81 4.58
C ARG A 342 6.63 17.18 5.95
N PHE A 343 5.72 17.60 6.81
CA PHE A 343 5.94 17.83 8.23
C PHE A 343 5.00 16.93 9.00
N ARG A 344 5.51 16.10 9.91
CA ARG A 344 4.68 15.27 10.79
C ARG A 344 5.06 15.51 12.24
N TYR A 345 4.07 15.84 13.07
CA TYR A 345 4.20 15.93 14.50
C TYR A 345 3.36 14.85 15.18
N SER A 346 4.01 13.94 15.90
CA SER A 346 3.36 12.86 16.64
C SER A 346 3.22 13.22 18.13
N PHE A 347 2.13 12.79 18.77
CA PHE A 347 1.88 13.07 20.18
C PHE A 347 1.27 11.89 20.94
#